data_AF-A0A562GKX5-F1
#
_entry.id   AF-A0A562GKX5-F1
#
_cell.length_a   1.000
_cell.length_b   1.000
_cell.length_c   1.000
_cell.angle_alpha   90.00
_cell.angle_beta   90.00
_cell.angle_gamma   90.00
#
_symmetry.space_group_name_H-M   'P 1'
#
loop_
_entity.id
_entity.type
_entity.pdbx_description
1 polymer ?
#
loop_
_entity_poly.entity_id
_entity_poly.type
_entity_poly.pdbx_seq_one_letter_code
_entity_poly.pdbx_strand_id
1 'polypeptide(L)' 'MGAMIEEIDSLKKQMVGLGYVEGEVNAFIHDAIGDKPISKLSNQEYKDLIDYLNSYLLFAKKSKGLVSSH' A
#
# COMPACT_ATOMS: atom_id res chain seq x y z
N MET A 1 -17.61 -2.14 3.26
CA MET A 1 -16.67 -1.00 3.15
C MET A 1 -15.62 -0.97 4.27
N GLY A 2 -15.90 -1.46 5.49
CA GLY A 2 -14.89 -1.53 6.57
C GLY A 2 -13.64 -2.36 6.24
N ALA A 3 -13.83 -3.59 5.75
CA ALA A 3 -12.73 -4.51 5.49
C ALA A 3 -11.67 -4.00 4.49
N MET A 4 -12.06 -3.20 3.47
CA MET A 4 -11.10 -2.66 2.50
C MET A 4 -10.25 -1.52 3.09
N ILE A 5 -10.84 -0.71 3.99
CA ILE A 5 -10.11 0.36 4.68
C ILE A 5 -9.12 -0.26 5.68
N GLU A 6 -9.52 -1.32 6.39
CA GLU A 6 -8.65 -2.07 7.28
C GLU A 6 -7.47 -2.71 6.53
N GLU A 7 -7.71 -3.21 5.31
CA GLU A 7 -6.65 -3.78 4.48
C GLU A 7 -5.63 -2.72 4.03
N ILE A 8 -6.10 -1.53 3.61
CA ILE A 8 -5.20 -0.42 3.29
C ILE A 8 -4.40 0.02 4.53
N ASP A 9 -5.05 0.15 5.70
CA ASP A 9 -4.34 0.49 6.95
C ASP A 9 -3.26 -0.54 7.30
N SER A 10 -3.55 -1.83 7.13
CA SER A 10 -2.58 -2.91 7.29
C SER A 10 -1.40 -2.79 6.32
N LEU A 11 -1.66 -2.48 5.05
CA LEU A 11 -0.61 -2.28 4.04
C LEU A 11 0.27 -1.07 4.38
N LYS A 12 -0.34 0.05 4.82
CA LYS A 12 0.41 1.23 5.29
C LYS A 12 1.35 0.87 6.45
N LYS A 13 0.84 0.13 7.45
CA LYS A 13 1.66 -0.34 8.58
C LYS A 13 2.81 -1.25 8.13
N GLN A 14 2.59 -2.12 7.15
CA GLN A 14 3.65 -2.94 6.58
C GLN A 14 4.72 -2.10 5.89
N MET A 15 4.35 -1.06 5.13
CA MET A 15 5.32 -0.15 4.51
C MET A 15 6.12 0.60 5.58
N VAL A 16 5.47 1.13 6.62
CA VAL A 16 6.17 1.74 7.75
C VAL A 16 7.11 0.75 8.43
N GLY A 17 6.68 -0.50 8.63
CA GLY A 17 7.51 -1.57 9.17
C GLY A 17 8.72 -1.94 8.29
N LEU A 18 8.64 -1.72 6.97
CA LEU A 18 9.78 -1.84 6.07
C LEU A 18 10.71 -0.62 6.09
N GLY A 19 10.37 0.44 6.84
CA GLY A 19 11.16 1.64 7.00
C GLY A 19 10.78 2.80 6.07
N TYR A 20 9.60 2.76 5.45
CA TYR A 20 9.06 3.91 4.73
C TYR A 20 8.49 4.94 5.72
N VAL A 21 8.69 6.22 5.46
CA VAL A 21 8.05 7.25 6.29
C VAL A 21 6.61 7.45 5.86
N GLU A 22 5.76 7.88 6.79
CA GLU A 22 4.33 8.07 6.53
C GLU A 22 4.06 9.00 5.34
N GLY A 23 4.91 10.02 5.14
CA GLY A 23 4.84 10.92 3.98
C GLY A 23 5.06 10.22 2.64
N GLU A 24 5.98 9.24 2.55
CA GLU A 24 6.19 8.44 1.34
C GLU A 24 5.00 7.54 1.08
N VAL A 25 4.51 6.85 2.13
CA VAL A 25 3.31 6.02 2.05
C VAL A 25 2.10 6.82 1.56
N ASN A 26 1.93 8.05 2.05
CA ASN A 26 0.85 8.93 1.62
C ASN A 26 1.03 9.38 0.17
N ALA A 27 2.26 9.65 -0.28
CA ALA A 27 2.56 9.95 -1.67
C ALA A 27 2.26 8.78 -2.60
N PHE A 28 2.59 7.53 -2.22
CA PHE A 28 2.23 6.34 -3.02
C PHE A 28 0.73 6.15 -3.15
N ILE A 29 -0.02 6.37 -2.07
CA ILE A 29 -1.48 6.31 -2.12
C ILE A 29 -2.01 7.40 -3.04
N HIS A 30 -1.52 8.64 -2.90
CA HIS A 30 -1.93 9.76 -3.75
C HIS A 30 -1.57 9.54 -5.22
N ASP A 31 -0.45 8.88 -5.54
CA ASP A 31 -0.10 8.50 -6.92
C ASP A 31 -1.11 7.50 -7.51
N ALA A 32 -1.53 6.51 -6.72
CA ALA A 32 -2.43 5.46 -7.15
C ALA A 32 -3.90 5.91 -7.31
N ILE A 33 -4.40 6.81 -6.45
CA ILE A 33 -5.81 7.24 -6.48
C ILE A 33 -6.02 8.72 -6.81
N GLY A 34 -4.93 9.47 -6.99
CA GLY A 34 -4.94 10.92 -7.14
C GLY A 34 -5.41 11.64 -5.88
N ASP A 35 -6.11 12.76 -6.09
CA ASP A 35 -6.68 13.59 -5.02
C ASP A 35 -7.98 13.01 -4.41
N LYS A 36 -8.36 11.78 -4.80
CA LYS A 36 -9.58 11.17 -4.25
C LYS A 36 -9.33 10.68 -2.82
N PRO A 37 -10.23 11.00 -1.87
CA PRO A 37 -10.16 10.40 -0.55
C PRO A 37 -10.53 8.92 -0.65
N ILE A 38 -9.85 8.06 0.13
CA ILE A 38 -10.06 6.61 0.18
C ILE A 38 -11.54 6.28 0.35
N SER A 39 -12.27 7.00 1.21
CA SER A 39 -13.70 6.82 1.46
C SER A 39 -14.60 7.02 0.23
N LYS A 40 -14.13 7.67 -0.84
CA LYS A 40 -14.86 7.88 -2.09
C LYS A 40 -14.44 6.94 -3.22
N LEU A 41 -13.52 6.01 -2.97
CA LEU A 41 -13.11 5.04 -3.97
C LEU A 41 -14.22 4.02 -4.25
N SER A 42 -14.34 3.66 -5.51
CA SER A 42 -15.19 2.54 -5.93
C SER A 42 -14.55 1.22 -5.48
N ASN A 43 -15.34 0.15 -5.34
CA ASN A 43 -14.81 -1.18 -5.02
C ASN A 43 -13.69 -1.64 -5.97
N GLN A 44 -13.74 -1.24 -7.25
CA GLN A 44 -12.67 -1.54 -8.20
C GLN A 44 -11.40 -0.73 -7.92
N GLU A 45 -11.53 0.58 -7.65
CA GLU A 45 -10.39 1.45 -7.30
C GLU A 45 -9.72 1.00 -6.00
N TYR A 46 -10.50 0.53 -5.01
CA TYR A 46 -9.96 -0.10 -3.81
C TYR A 46 -9.09 -1.32 -4.14
N LYS A 47 -9.59 -2.21 -5.00
CA LYS A 47 -8.84 -3.41 -5.40
C LYS A 47 -7.56 -3.04 -6.15
N ASP A 48 -7.63 -2.07 -7.06
CA ASP A 48 -6.46 -1.55 -7.79
C ASP A 48 -5.41 -0.97 -6.83
N LEU A 49 -5.83 -0.15 -5.86
CA LEU A 49 -4.94 0.41 -4.85
C LEU A 49 -4.30 -0.68 -3.98
N ILE A 50 -5.08 -1.66 -3.55
CA ILE A 50 -4.59 -2.79 -2.74
C ILE A 50 -3.57 -3.61 -3.55
N ASP A 51 -3.85 -3.89 -4.82
CA ASP A 51 -2.94 -4.63 -5.71
C ASP A 51 -1.64 -3.85 -5.94
N TYR A 52 -1.74 -2.55 -6.21
CA TYR A 52 -0.60 -1.65 -6.37
C TYR A 52 0.30 -1.63 -5.12
N LEU A 53 -0.28 -1.42 -3.93
CA LEU A 53 0.45 -1.41 -2.67
C LEU A 53 1.07 -2.77 -2.35
N ASN A 54 0.36 -3.88 -2.64
CA ASN A 54 0.91 -5.23 -2.46
C ASN A 54 2.07 -5.52 -3.41
N SER A 55 1.95 -5.16 -4.69
CA SER A 55 3.02 -5.29 -5.68
C SER A 55 4.24 -4.47 -5.28
N TYR A 56 4.03 -3.25 -4.79
CA TYR A 56 5.11 -2.41 -4.27
C TYR A 56 5.76 -3.00 -3.02
N LEU A 57 4.97 -3.50 -2.06
CA LEU A 57 5.50 -4.19 -0.87
C LEU A 57 6.30 -5.45 -1.24
N LEU A 58 5.83 -6.25 -2.18
CA LEU A 58 6.56 -7.42 -2.69
C LEU A 58 7.88 -7.01 -3.32
N PHE A 59 7.87 -5.96 -4.14
CA PHE A 59 9.07 -5.38 -4.72
C PHE A 59 10.03 -4.86 -3.65
N ALA A 60 9.54 -4.10 -2.66
CA ALA A 60 10.33 -3.55 -1.57
C ALA A 60 10.94 -4.65 -0.69
N LYS A 61 10.17 -5.69 -0.35
CA LYS A 61 10.65 -6.88 0.37
C LYS A 61 11.74 -7.60 -0.41
N LYS A 62 11.56 -7.77 -1.73
CA LYS A 62 12.56 -8.38 -2.63
C LYS A 62 13.81 -7.52 -2.78
N SER A 63 13.65 -6.22 -2.97
CA SER A 63 14.73 -5.25 -3.18
C SER A 63 15.59 -5.04 -1.92
N LYS A 64 14.98 -5.04 -0.73
CA LYS A 64 15.70 -4.96 0.55
C LYS A 64 16.37 -6.28 0.97
N GLY A 65 16.30 -7.34 0.15
CA GLY A 65 16.95 -8.61 0.48
C GLY A 65 16.30 -9.35 1.66
N LEU A 66 15.00 -9.14 1.91
CA LEU A 66 14.21 -10.04 2.77
C LEU A 66 13.69 -11.27 2.01
N VAL A 67 14.27 -11.56 0.84
CA VAL A 67 14.42 -12.94 0.41
C VAL A 67 15.63 -13.44 1.19
N SER A 68 15.41 -14.01 2.36
CA SER A 68 16.40 -14.95 2.90
C SER A 68 16.65 -15.94 1.77
N SER A 69 17.85 -15.86 1.18
CA SER A 69 18.40 -16.98 0.45
C SER A 69 18.30 -18.21 1.36
N HIS A 70 17.70 -19.26 0.81
CA HIS A 70 17.71 -20.67 1.23
C HIS A 70 16.37 -21.24 1.72
#